data_AF-A0A382UBN5-F1
#
_entry.id   AF-A0A382UBN5-F1
#
_cell.length_a   1.000
_cell.length_b   1.000
_cell.length_c   1.000
_cell.angle_alpha   90.00
_cell.angle_beta   90.00
_cell.angle_gamma   90.00
#
_symmetry.space_group_name_H-M   'P 1'
#
loop_
_entity.id
_entity.type
_entity.pdbx_description
1 polymer ?
#
loop_
_entity_poly.entity_id
_entity_poly.type
_entity_poly.pdbx_seq_one_letter_code
_entity_poly.pdbx_strand_id
1 'polypeptide(L)'
;MNFNAKILHDLDDIIDSNLDISLFPYAKGNSIRIGGYAIRRKKDNYVIFNCKQNSVVAKVFSKTSAIALAKNLAKGDDPIEEIQKLDHIIEKNYNDCVFYKHSLKTTKDSFKREIA
;
A
#
# COMPACT_ATOMS: atom_id res chain seq x y z
N MET A 1 -21.21 35.07 17.62
CA MET A 1 -19.93 34.38 17.92
C MET A 1 -18.85 35.07 17.12
N ASN A 2 -17.99 35.86 17.76
CA ASN A 2 -16.85 36.50 17.10
C ASN A 2 -15.68 35.51 17.18
N PHE A 3 -15.54 34.64 16.18
CA PHE A 3 -14.34 33.81 16.05
C PHE A 3 -13.15 34.75 15.78
N ASN A 4 -12.14 34.70 16.64
CA ASN A 4 -10.97 35.55 16.55
C ASN A 4 -10.22 35.19 15.25
N ALA A 5 -10.17 36.11 14.29
CA ALA A 5 -9.61 35.87 12.94
C ALA A 5 -8.18 35.33 12.98
N LYS A 6 -7.43 35.66 14.03
CA LYS A 6 -6.10 35.13 14.29
C LYS A 6 -6.10 33.62 14.55
N ILE A 7 -7.06 33.11 15.31
CA ILE A 7 -7.18 31.67 15.60
C ILE A 7 -7.50 30.89 14.32
N LEU A 8 -8.35 31.44 13.44
CA LEU A 8 -8.66 30.83 12.15
C LEU A 8 -7.42 30.79 11.25
N HIS A 9 -6.70 31.91 11.15
CA HIS A 9 -5.45 32.00 10.39
C HIS A 9 -4.37 31.05 10.94
N ASP A 10 -4.19 30.98 12.25
CA ASP A 10 -3.23 30.08 12.90
C ASP A 10 -3.60 28.61 12.64
N LEU A 11 -4.90 28.27 12.56
CA LEU A 11 -5.36 26.93 12.21
C LEU A 11 -5.10 26.59 10.74
N ASP A 12 -5.44 27.52 9.84
CA ASP A 12 -5.22 27.38 8.40
C ASP A 12 -3.72 27.21 8.12
N ASP A 13 -2.86 28.03 8.73
CA ASP A 13 -1.40 27.93 8.61
C ASP A 13 -0.87 26.57 9.11
N ILE A 14 -1.38 26.05 10.22
CA ILE A 14 -0.95 24.74 10.76
C ILE A 14 -1.33 23.60 9.80
N ILE A 15 -2.51 23.69 9.18
CA ILE A 15 -3.00 22.70 8.22
C ILE A 15 -2.20 22.81 6.91
N ASP A 16 -2.01 24.01 6.38
CA ASP A 16 -1.40 24.24 5.07
C ASP A 16 0.13 24.09 5.09
N SER A 17 0.81 24.41 6.20
CA SER A 17 2.28 24.39 6.26
C SER A 17 2.90 22.99 6.29
N ASN A 18 2.16 21.95 6.69
CA ASN A 18 2.72 20.62 6.93
C ASN A 18 2.04 19.49 6.15
N LEU A 19 0.98 19.78 5.40
CA LEU A 19 0.11 18.75 4.87
C LEU A 19 -0.15 18.92 3.38
N ASP A 20 0.67 18.27 2.56
CA ASP A 20 0.29 18.06 1.15
C ASP A 20 -0.89 17.08 1.11
N ILE A 21 -2.09 17.64 1.00
CA ILE A 21 -3.37 16.90 0.94
C ILE A 21 -3.34 15.86 -0.19
N SER A 22 -2.56 16.09 -1.25
CA SER A 22 -2.44 15.16 -2.37
C SER A 22 -1.81 13.81 -1.95
N LEU A 23 -1.05 13.77 -0.85
CA LEU A 23 -0.45 12.55 -0.31
C LEU A 23 -1.43 11.65 0.46
N PHE A 24 -2.66 12.12 0.73
CA PHE A 24 -3.66 11.26 1.35
C PHE A 24 -4.24 10.25 0.38
N PRO A 25 -4.26 8.96 0.75
CA PRO A 25 -4.93 7.95 -0.04
C PRO A 25 -6.44 8.17 -0.08
N TYR A 26 -6.99 8.25 -1.29
CA TYR A 26 -8.44 8.28 -1.50
C TYR A 26 -8.88 7.26 -2.55
N ALA A 27 -10.10 6.76 -2.41
CA ALA A 27 -10.68 5.84 -3.39
C ALA A 27 -11.25 6.62 -4.59
N LYS A 28 -10.91 6.21 -5.80
CA LYS A 28 -11.54 6.66 -7.05
C LYS A 28 -11.92 5.46 -7.90
N GLY A 29 -13.20 5.09 -7.89
CA GLY A 29 -13.68 3.85 -8.48
C GLY A 29 -12.92 2.64 -7.92
N ASN A 30 -12.40 1.78 -8.79
CA ASN A 30 -11.64 0.58 -8.42
C ASN A 30 -10.14 0.84 -8.16
N SER A 31 -9.75 2.09 -7.94
CA SER A 31 -8.36 2.48 -7.69
C SER A 31 -8.21 3.29 -6.41
N ILE A 32 -7.08 3.15 -5.74
CA ILE A 32 -6.65 4.04 -4.66
C ILE A 32 -5.67 5.04 -5.27
N ARG A 33 -5.85 6.33 -5.01
CA ARG A 33 -5.00 7.39 -5.53
C ARG A 33 -4.21 8.05 -4.42
N ILE A 34 -2.93 8.30 -4.69
CA ILE A 34 -1.98 8.97 -3.80
C ILE A 34 -1.08 9.81 -4.71
N GLY A 35 -1.12 11.13 -4.55
CA GLY A 35 -0.42 12.09 -5.40
C GLY A 35 -0.70 11.84 -6.89
N GLY A 36 0.37 11.73 -7.69
CA GLY A 36 0.32 11.41 -9.12
C GLY A 36 0.15 9.93 -9.46
N TYR A 37 -0.07 9.05 -8.47
CA TYR A 37 -0.07 7.61 -8.64
C TYR A 37 -1.45 6.98 -8.39
N ALA A 38 -1.73 5.90 -9.11
CA ALA A 38 -2.94 5.10 -8.94
C ALA A 38 -2.59 3.63 -8.68
N ILE A 39 -3.14 3.08 -7.61
CA ILE A 39 -3.01 1.67 -7.23
C ILE A 39 -4.29 0.96 -7.67
N ARG A 40 -4.15 -0.11 -8.46
CA ARG A 40 -5.27 -0.95 -8.90
C ARG A 40 -5.10 -2.36 -8.37
N ARG A 41 -6.15 -2.89 -7.74
CA ARG A 41 -6.22 -4.31 -7.36
C ARG A 41 -6.39 -5.17 -8.61
N LYS A 42 -5.57 -6.21 -8.74
CA LYS A 42 -5.78 -7.35 -9.62
C LYS A 42 -6.05 -8.58 -8.75
N LYS A 43 -6.29 -9.73 -9.40
CA LYS A 43 -6.65 -10.98 -8.72
C LYS A 43 -5.64 -11.31 -7.61
N ASP A 44 -4.36 -11.35 -7.99
CA ASP A 44 -3.29 -11.85 -7.12
C ASP A 44 -2.28 -10.78 -6.67
N ASN A 45 -2.37 -9.55 -7.20
CA ASN A 45 -1.43 -8.48 -6.90
C ASN A 45 -2.08 -7.08 -6.98
N TYR A 46 -1.27 -6.07 -6.67
CA TYR A 46 -1.54 -4.66 -6.80
C TYR A 46 -0.59 -4.05 -7.81
N VAL A 47 -1.14 -3.23 -8.71
CA VAL A 47 -0.36 -2.57 -9.76
C VAL A 47 -0.37 -1.07 -9.50
N ILE A 48 0.82 -0.47 -9.45
CA ILE A 48 1.02 0.96 -9.28
C ILE A 48 1.25 1.59 -10.65
N PHE A 49 0.46 2.61 -10.98
CA PHE A 49 0.54 3.36 -12.23
C PHE A 49 0.95 4.80 -11.95
N ASN A 50 1.84 5.34 -12.77
CA ASN A 50 2.11 6.77 -12.84
C ASN A 50 1.07 7.42 -13.76
N CYS A 51 0.21 8.28 -13.21
CA CYS A 51 -0.87 8.89 -13.99
C CYS A 51 -0.37 9.96 -14.97
N LYS A 52 0.81 10.56 -14.73
CA LYS A 52 1.40 11.58 -15.61
C LYS A 52 2.01 10.95 -16.85
N GLN A 53 2.76 9.87 -16.67
CA GLN A 53 3.44 9.14 -17.76
C GLN A 53 2.57 8.04 -18.38
N ASN A 54 1.40 7.76 -17.80
CA ASN A 54 0.51 6.67 -18.17
C ASN A 54 1.23 5.30 -18.25
N SER A 55 2.15 5.06 -17.31
CA SER A 55 3.03 3.90 -17.28
C SER A 55 2.82 3.05 -16.02
N VAL A 56 3.13 1.76 -16.11
CA VAL A 56 3.22 0.88 -14.94
C VAL A 56 4.57 1.14 -14.28
N VAL A 57 4.54 1.42 -12.98
CA VAL A 57 5.77 1.62 -12.19
C VAL A 57 6.22 0.29 -11.60
N ALA A 58 5.33 -0.41 -10.90
CA ALA A 58 5.64 -1.66 -10.22
C ALA A 58 4.39 -2.50 -10.00
N LYS A 59 4.62 -3.79 -9.72
CA LYS A 59 3.62 -4.74 -9.24
C LYS A 59 4.10 -5.32 -7.92
N VAL A 60 3.21 -5.41 -6.95
CA VAL A 60 3.49 -5.93 -5.61
C VAL A 60 2.33 -6.80 -5.15
N PHE A 61 2.61 -7.85 -4.40
CA PHE A 61 1.66 -8.78 -3.83
C PHE A 61 0.72 -8.11 -2.82
N SER A 62 1.26 -7.35 -1.87
CA SER A 62 0.47 -6.82 -0.74
C SER A 62 -0.06 -5.40 -0.97
N LYS A 63 -1.25 -5.13 -0.40
CA LYS A 63 -1.86 -3.78 -0.41
C LYS A 63 -0.95 -2.76 0.28
N THR A 64 -0.32 -3.18 1.37
CA THR A 64 0.52 -2.32 2.22
C THR A 64 1.74 -1.85 1.45
N SER A 65 2.46 -2.76 0.77
CA SER A 65 3.58 -2.39 -0.09
C SER A 65 3.17 -1.47 -1.22
N ALA A 66 1.99 -1.68 -1.81
CA ALA A 66 1.49 -0.82 -2.89
C ALA A 66 1.25 0.62 -2.41
N ILE A 67 0.66 0.79 -1.23
CA ILE A 67 0.41 2.10 -0.62
C ILE A 67 1.72 2.77 -0.22
N ALA A 68 2.63 2.02 0.43
CA ALA A 68 3.93 2.53 0.83
C ALA A 68 4.73 3.03 -0.39
N LEU A 69 4.76 2.25 -1.46
CA LEU A 69 5.47 2.62 -2.67
C LEU A 69 4.88 3.87 -3.33
N ALA A 70 3.57 3.90 -3.55
CA ALA A 70 2.92 5.06 -4.16
C ALA A 70 3.09 6.34 -3.32
N LYS A 71 3.09 6.23 -1.98
CA LYS A 71 3.30 7.36 -1.06
C LYS A 71 4.73 7.90 -1.14
N ASN A 72 5.74 7.03 -1.13
CA ASN A 72 7.14 7.46 -1.24
C ASN A 72 7.43 8.08 -2.61
N LEU A 73 6.95 7.44 -3.68
CA LEU A 73 7.06 7.97 -5.04
C LEU A 73 6.36 9.33 -5.20
N ALA A 74 5.24 9.56 -4.50
CA ALA A 74 4.54 10.84 -4.51
C ALA A 74 5.32 11.93 -3.76
N LYS A 75 6.16 11.57 -2.78
CA LYS A 75 7.07 12.48 -2.09
C LYS A 75 8.36 12.78 -2.87
N GLY A 76 8.65 11.99 -3.91
CA GLY A 76 9.86 12.12 -4.72
C GLY A 76 10.97 11.13 -4.37
N ASP A 77 10.73 10.21 -3.43
CA ASP A 77 11.64 9.12 -3.10
C ASP A 77 11.45 7.94 -4.05
N ASP A 78 12.52 7.18 -4.33
CA ASP A 78 12.45 5.98 -5.19
C ASP A 78 12.87 4.69 -4.46
N PRO A 79 12.04 4.17 -3.53
CA PRO A 79 12.34 2.95 -2.78
C PRO A 79 11.81 1.67 -3.46
N ILE A 80 11.73 1.65 -4.79
CA ILE A 80 11.11 0.53 -5.53
C ILE A 80 11.75 -0.81 -5.16
N GLU A 81 13.07 -0.91 -5.19
CA GLU A 81 13.80 -2.17 -4.93
C GLU A 81 13.61 -2.65 -3.49
N GLU A 82 13.72 -1.76 -2.52
CA GLU A 82 13.58 -2.09 -1.10
C GLU A 82 12.17 -2.58 -0.78
N ILE A 83 11.14 -1.86 -1.26
CA ILE A 83 9.75 -2.25 -1.03
C ILE A 83 9.43 -3.56 -1.74
N GLN A 84 9.93 -3.77 -2.97
CA GLN A 84 9.73 -5.05 -3.67
C GLN A 84 10.38 -6.22 -2.92
N LYS A 85 11.58 -6.01 -2.35
CA LYS A 85 12.26 -7.03 -1.53
C LYS A 85 11.44 -7.39 -0.29
N LEU A 86 10.93 -6.39 0.44
CA LEU A 86 10.09 -6.61 1.62
C LEU A 86 8.76 -7.28 1.23
N ASP A 87 8.15 -6.85 0.13
CA ASP A 87 6.91 -7.44 -0.37
C ASP A 87 7.08 -8.91 -0.77
N HIS A 88 8.22 -9.28 -1.34
CA HIS A 88 8.53 -10.68 -1.64
C HIS A 88 8.65 -11.55 -0.38
N ILE A 89 9.19 -11.01 0.71
CA ILE A 89 9.22 -11.71 2.01
C ILE A 89 7.79 -11.93 2.53
N ILE A 90 6.92 -10.92 2.42
CA ILE A 90 5.51 -11.02 2.79
C ILE A 90 4.81 -12.09 1.95
N GLU A 91 5.01 -12.07 0.63
CA GLU A 91 4.44 -13.03 -0.31
C GLU A 91 4.88 -14.47 0.03
N LYS A 92 6.18 -14.69 0.23
CA LYS A 92 6.72 -15.99 0.61
C LYS A 92 6.05 -16.51 1.89
N ASN A 93 6.08 -15.71 2.96
CA ASN A 93 5.53 -16.13 4.25
C ASN A 93 4.01 -16.37 4.17
N TYR A 94 3.29 -15.57 3.39
CA TYR A 94 1.87 -15.78 3.14
C TYR A 94 1.61 -17.13 2.47
N ASN A 95 2.35 -17.44 1.41
CA ASN A 95 2.21 -18.69 0.67
C ASN A 95 2.53 -19.91 1.55
N ASP A 96 3.60 -19.82 2.35
CA ASP A 96 3.96 -20.86 3.33
C ASP A 96 2.80 -21.09 4.32
N CYS A 97 2.24 -20.02 4.91
CA CYS A 97 1.09 -20.13 5.81
C CYS A 97 -0.14 -20.76 5.13
N VAL A 98 -0.44 -20.41 3.89
CA VAL A 98 -1.56 -21.00 3.14
C VAL A 98 -1.32 -22.50 2.91
N PHE A 99 -0.09 -22.87 2.54
CA PHE A 99 0.31 -24.26 2.33
C PHE A 99 0.18 -25.09 3.62
N TYR A 100 0.81 -24.66 4.72
CA TYR A 100 0.75 -25.38 6.00
C TYR A 100 -0.68 -25.49 6.51
N LYS A 101 -1.45 -24.40 6.44
CA LYS A 101 -2.87 -24.40 6.83
C LYS A 101 -3.70 -25.40 6.02
N HIS A 102 -3.44 -25.54 4.72
CA HIS A 102 -4.12 -26.53 3.88
C HIS A 102 -3.70 -27.97 4.27
N SER A 103 -2.40 -28.20 4.44
CA SER A 103 -1.84 -29.50 4.85
C SER A 103 -2.42 -29.97 6.18
N LEU A 104 -2.46 -29.11 7.20
CA LEU A 104 -3.06 -29.40 8.50
C LEU A 104 -4.53 -29.85 8.39
N LYS A 105 -5.31 -29.19 7.54
CA LYS A 105 -6.75 -29.45 7.36
C LYS A 105 -7.06 -30.73 6.59
N THR A 106 -6.25 -31.05 5.57
CA THR A 106 -6.59 -32.09 4.59
C THR A 106 -5.85 -33.40 4.80
N THR A 107 -4.69 -33.37 5.45
CA THR A 107 -3.93 -34.60 5.71
C THR A 107 -4.68 -35.51 6.68
N LYS A 108 -4.70 -36.81 6.39
CA LYS A 108 -5.18 -37.85 7.32
C LYS A 108 -4.04 -38.49 8.11
N ASP A 109 -2.81 -38.19 7.70
CA ASP A 109 -1.58 -38.69 8.30
C ASP A 109 -1.19 -37.78 9.47
N SER A 110 -1.20 -38.34 10.68
CA SER A 110 -0.92 -37.61 11.92
C SER A 110 0.53 -37.11 11.98
N PHE A 111 1.48 -37.86 11.42
CA PHE A 111 2.88 -37.44 11.39
C PHE A 111 3.03 -36.20 10.49
N LYS A 112 2.47 -36.24 9.27
CA LYS A 112 2.47 -35.08 8.36
C LYS A 112 1.79 -33.83 8.92
N ARG A 113 0.89 -34.00 9.90
CA ARG A 113 0.24 -32.88 10.61
C ARG A 113 1.15 -32.27 11.68
N GLU A 114 2.03 -33.05 12.30
CA GLU A 114 2.95 -32.57 13.34
C GLU A 114 4.18 -31.83 12.78
N ILE A 115 4.63 -32.19 11.57
CA ILE A 115 5.77 -31.55 10.88
C ILE A 115 5.37 -30.33 10.02
N ALA A 116 4.07 -30.05 9.88
CA ALA A 116 3.50 -28.93 9.12
C ALA A 116 3.15 -27.76 10.05
#